data_AF-A0A358QPB6-F1
#
_entry.id   AF-A0A358QPB6-F1
#
_cell.length_a   1.000
_cell.length_b   1.000
_cell.length_c   1.000
_cell.angle_alpha   90.00
_cell.angle_beta   90.00
_cell.angle_gamma   90.00
#
_symmetry.space_group_name_H-M   'P 1'
#
loop_
_entity.id
_entity.type
_entity.pdbx_description
1 polymer ?
#
loop_
_entity_poly.entity_id
_entity_poly.type
_entity_poly.pdbx_seq_one_letter_code
_entity_poly.pdbx_strand_id
1 'polypeptide(L)'
;REGHIGGAAIDVFTKEPALPENPLLAVPGLLFTPHLGASTTEAQVNVATDVADQIVQYLSGGGPRYAVNLPTVQPEEMARLRPYLTLAEKMGSLAAQLAGEKVSRVVCSYAGELSQVDPSLLTAEVLRGLFGHFTDTRVNAINAKLVAKDHGVAVEERTTTRDLDHADALLVEVIGKERLILVGTQFEGQPRITRINDFRVDMEPNGVFLVVQHNDRPGVIAKVSGLLASNDINIAGIELGRDHPRGQAVMLMQVDDPVGSELQVALREIADLESLRVVTL
;
A
#
# COMPACT_ATOMS: atom_id res chain seq x y z
N ARG A 1 15.72 54.05 -14.03
CA ARG A 1 15.30 55.24 -14.81
C ARG A 1 15.63 56.53 -14.06
N GLU A 2 15.36 56.61 -12.76
CA GLU A 2 15.67 57.78 -11.90
C GLU A 2 17.15 57.92 -11.49
N GLY A 3 18.06 57.14 -12.09
CA GLY A 3 19.51 57.23 -11.81
C GLY A 3 19.98 56.73 -10.44
N HIS A 4 19.07 56.24 -9.59
CA HIS A 4 19.42 55.72 -8.26
C HIS A 4 20.32 54.47 -8.29
N ILE A 5 20.12 53.60 -9.29
CA ILE A 5 20.91 52.39 -9.51
C ILE A 5 21.81 52.63 -10.74
N GLY A 6 23.11 52.41 -10.57
CA GLY A 6 24.13 52.66 -11.62
C GLY A 6 24.15 51.65 -12.77
N GLY A 7 23.53 50.48 -12.60
CA GLY A 7 23.39 49.43 -13.62
C GLY A 7 22.89 48.12 -13.01
N ALA A 8 22.46 47.16 -13.84
CA ALA A 8 22.13 45.80 -13.42
C ALA A 8 22.33 44.79 -14.56
N ALA A 9 22.57 43.53 -14.21
CA ALA A 9 22.62 42.39 -15.12
C ALA A 9 21.56 41.38 -14.71
N ILE A 10 20.73 40.94 -15.66
CA ILE A 10 19.54 40.11 -15.40
C ILE A 10 19.60 38.88 -16.31
N ASP A 11 19.68 37.69 -15.69
CA ASP A 11 19.68 36.40 -16.40
C ASP A 11 18.29 35.73 -16.45
N VAL A 12 17.42 36.04 -15.48
CA VAL A 12 16.11 35.40 -15.34
C VAL A 12 14.99 36.42 -15.26
N PHE A 13 13.81 36.06 -15.78
CA PHE A 13 12.62 36.91 -15.79
C PHE A 13 11.46 36.23 -15.04
N THR A 14 10.54 37.03 -14.51
CA THR A 14 9.33 36.51 -13.83
C THR A 14 8.43 35.69 -14.77
N LYS A 15 8.48 35.96 -16.07
CA LYS A 15 7.86 35.16 -17.13
C LYS A 15 8.88 34.97 -18.25
N GLU A 16 9.13 33.73 -18.62
CA GLU A 16 10.05 33.34 -19.67
C GLU A 16 9.30 32.58 -20.79
N PRO A 17 9.54 32.91 -22.08
CA PRO A 17 10.41 33.98 -22.59
C PRO A 17 9.95 35.39 -22.17
N ALA A 18 10.91 36.32 -22.04
CA ALA A 18 10.60 37.70 -21.70
C ALA A 18 9.65 38.31 -22.75
N LEU A 19 8.57 38.95 -22.27
CA LEU A 19 7.62 39.62 -23.17
C LEU A 19 8.28 40.82 -23.86
N PRO A 20 8.00 41.08 -25.15
CA PRO A 20 8.56 42.21 -25.88
C PRO A 20 8.31 43.57 -25.20
N GLU A 21 7.17 43.72 -24.53
CA GLU A 21 6.76 44.91 -23.79
C GLU A 21 7.39 45.05 -22.39
N ASN A 22 8.29 44.15 -21.99
CA ASN A 22 8.92 44.21 -20.68
C ASN A 22 9.68 45.55 -20.52
N PRO A 23 9.31 46.40 -19.55
CA PRO A 23 9.80 47.77 -19.45
C PRO A 23 11.30 47.86 -19.13
N LEU A 24 11.91 46.77 -18.64
CA LEU A 24 13.34 46.67 -18.35
C LEU A 24 14.16 46.61 -19.65
N LEU A 25 13.65 45.96 -20.70
CA LEU A 25 14.35 45.84 -21.99
C LEU A 25 14.63 47.19 -22.64
N ALA A 26 13.82 48.20 -22.32
CA ALA A 26 13.97 49.57 -22.81
C ALA A 26 14.88 50.46 -21.95
N VAL A 27 15.46 49.95 -20.85
CA VAL A 27 16.32 50.74 -19.95
C VAL A 27 17.78 50.67 -20.41
N PRO A 28 18.40 51.78 -20.81
CA PRO A 28 19.81 51.81 -21.19
C PRO A 28 20.72 51.42 -20.01
N GLY A 29 21.80 50.71 -20.29
CA GLY A 29 22.80 50.31 -19.29
C GLY A 29 22.45 49.04 -18.50
N LEU A 30 21.36 48.36 -18.84
CA LEU A 30 21.06 47.02 -18.33
C LEU A 30 21.61 45.95 -19.28
N LEU A 31 22.18 44.90 -18.70
CA LEU A 31 22.66 43.72 -19.41
C LEU A 31 21.66 42.58 -19.20
N PHE A 32 21.36 41.85 -20.28
CA PHE A 32 20.44 40.71 -20.23
C PHE A 32 21.11 39.48 -20.81
N THR A 33 20.90 38.34 -20.16
CA THR A 33 21.21 37.02 -20.69
C THR A 33 19.95 36.15 -20.62
N PRO A 34 19.66 35.31 -21.62
CA PRO A 34 18.45 34.50 -21.67
C PRO A 34 18.59 33.20 -20.87
N HIS A 35 18.62 33.30 -19.54
CA HIS A 35 18.72 32.15 -18.62
C HIS A 35 19.91 31.24 -18.93
N LEU A 36 21.08 31.86 -19.11
CA LEU A 36 22.31 31.17 -19.50
C LEU A 36 23.15 30.70 -18.31
N GLY A 37 22.74 30.96 -17.06
CA GLY A 37 23.52 30.62 -15.87
C GLY A 37 23.97 29.16 -15.77
N ALA A 38 23.18 28.21 -16.28
CA ALA A 38 23.52 26.78 -16.34
C ALA A 38 23.78 26.26 -17.77
N SER A 39 23.84 27.16 -18.76
CA SER A 39 24.09 26.82 -20.17
C SER A 39 25.59 26.68 -20.47
N THR A 40 26.29 25.89 -19.66
CA THR A 40 27.71 25.54 -19.86
C THR A 40 27.88 24.04 -20.03
N THR A 41 28.90 23.62 -20.78
CA THR A 41 29.20 22.20 -21.00
C THR A 41 29.42 21.46 -19.69
N GLU A 42 30.16 22.06 -18.76
CA GLU A 42 30.48 21.50 -17.46
C GLU A 42 29.23 21.28 -16.60
N ALA A 43 28.32 22.26 -16.56
CA ALA A 43 27.08 22.13 -15.81
C ALA A 43 26.19 21.02 -16.39
N GLN A 44 26.08 20.94 -17.73
CA GLN A 44 25.30 19.89 -18.39
C GLN A 44 25.88 18.50 -18.14
N VAL A 45 27.21 18.33 -18.18
CA VAL A 45 27.88 17.05 -17.86
C VAL A 45 27.64 16.64 -16.41
N ASN A 46 27.78 17.58 -15.47
CA ASN A 46 27.56 17.30 -14.05
C ASN A 46 26.11 16.89 -13.77
N VAL A 47 25.12 17.66 -14.28
CA VAL A 47 23.70 17.33 -14.13
C VAL A 47 23.36 15.98 -14.75
N ALA A 48 23.87 15.68 -15.95
CA ALA A 48 23.63 14.40 -16.60
C ALA A 48 24.21 13.23 -15.79
N THR A 49 25.42 13.39 -15.25
CA THR A 49 26.08 12.39 -14.40
C THR A 49 25.31 12.19 -13.10
N ASP A 50 24.92 13.28 -12.42
CA ASP A 50 24.15 13.23 -11.17
C ASP A 50 22.80 12.52 -11.34
N VAL A 51 22.11 12.74 -12.47
CA VAL A 51 20.84 12.06 -12.78
C VAL A 51 21.08 10.59 -13.12
N ALA A 52 22.11 10.27 -13.90
CA ALA A 52 22.45 8.90 -14.25
C ALA A 52 22.81 8.07 -13.01
N ASP A 53 23.65 8.60 -12.12
CA ASP A 53 24.02 7.95 -10.86
C ASP A 53 22.81 7.72 -9.95
N GLN A 54 21.89 8.68 -9.89
CA GLN A 54 20.63 8.51 -9.15
C GLN A 54 19.76 7.39 -9.74
N ILE A 55 19.66 7.30 -11.06
CA ILE A 55 18.92 6.22 -11.73
C ILE A 55 19.58 4.87 -11.41
N VAL A 56 20.90 4.75 -11.53
CA VAL A 56 21.64 3.53 -11.23
C VAL A 56 21.46 3.13 -9.76
N GLN A 57 21.61 4.08 -8.83
CA GLN A 57 21.42 3.84 -7.40
C GLN A 57 19.99 3.33 -7.11
N TYR A 58 18.98 3.97 -7.70
CA TYR A 58 17.58 3.59 -7.52
C TYR A 58 17.28 2.18 -8.06
N LEU A 59 17.73 1.89 -9.28
CA LEU A 59 17.56 0.58 -9.91
C LEU A 59 18.33 -0.53 -9.19
N SER A 60 19.43 -0.19 -8.52
CA SER A 60 20.20 -1.11 -7.68
C SER A 60 19.61 -1.33 -6.28
N GLY A 61 18.42 -0.80 -6.00
CA GLY A 61 17.71 -0.97 -4.73
C GLY A 61 17.97 0.12 -3.67
N GLY A 62 18.72 1.17 -4.01
CA GLY A 62 18.86 2.36 -3.16
C GLY A 62 17.64 3.27 -3.23
N GLY A 63 17.46 4.14 -2.23
CA GLY A 63 16.44 5.19 -2.26
C GLY A 63 16.86 6.38 -3.14
N PRO A 64 15.91 7.11 -3.76
CA PRO A 64 16.23 8.27 -4.59
C PRO A 64 16.59 9.48 -3.70
N ARG A 65 17.78 10.05 -3.90
CA ARG A 65 18.34 11.10 -3.02
C ARG A 65 17.67 12.47 -3.15
N TYR A 66 17.29 12.86 -4.37
CA TYR A 66 16.72 14.18 -4.67
C TYR A 66 15.34 14.06 -5.30
N ALA A 67 14.54 13.08 -4.85
CA ALA A 67 13.20 12.92 -5.33
C ALA A 67 12.34 14.14 -4.96
N VAL A 68 11.90 14.87 -5.98
CA VAL A 68 11.07 16.07 -5.84
C VAL A 68 9.62 15.78 -5.44
N ASN A 69 9.21 14.52 -5.54
CA ASN A 69 7.83 14.05 -5.39
C ASN A 69 7.67 12.94 -4.35
N LEU A 70 8.74 12.56 -3.63
CA LEU A 70 8.61 11.65 -2.50
C LEU A 70 8.11 12.41 -1.27
N PRO A 71 7.17 11.85 -0.51
CA PRO A 71 6.85 12.38 0.81
C PRO A 71 8.12 12.45 1.65
N THR A 72 8.49 13.64 2.12
CA THR A 72 9.61 13.79 3.06
C THR A 72 9.09 13.40 4.43
N VAL A 73 9.23 12.12 4.79
CA VAL A 73 8.82 11.62 6.10
C VAL A 73 9.93 11.86 7.10
N GLN A 74 9.62 12.52 8.21
CA GLN A 74 10.61 12.77 9.25
C GLN A 74 11.07 11.45 9.88
N PRO A 75 12.33 11.32 10.34
CA PRO A 75 12.83 10.09 10.93
C PRO A 75 11.95 9.54 12.08
N GLU A 76 11.39 10.44 12.90
CA GLU A 76 10.49 10.10 13.99
C GLU A 76 9.15 9.52 13.50
N GLU A 77 8.58 10.09 12.43
CA GLU A 77 7.36 9.57 11.80
C GLU A 77 7.63 8.22 11.14
N MET A 78 8.76 8.08 10.45
CA MET A 78 9.17 6.81 9.83
C MET A 78 9.35 5.72 10.89
N ALA A 79 9.88 6.04 12.07
CA ALA A 79 10.00 5.09 13.17
C ALA A 79 8.63 4.55 13.62
N ARG A 80 7.58 5.38 13.59
CA ARG A 80 6.20 4.98 13.90
C ARG A 80 5.54 4.17 12.78
N LEU A 81 5.81 4.53 11.51
CA LEU A 81 5.24 3.87 10.35
C LEU A 81 5.88 2.51 10.04
N ARG A 82 7.19 2.38 10.26
CA ARG A 82 8.00 1.22 9.85
C ARG A 82 7.44 -0.14 10.31
N PRO A 83 6.97 -0.31 11.56
CA PRO A 83 6.36 -1.57 11.99
C PRO A 83 5.14 -1.98 11.14
N TYR A 84 4.39 -1.01 10.63
CA TYR A 84 3.14 -1.24 9.92
C TYR A 84 3.30 -1.42 8.40
N LEU A 85 4.49 -1.15 7.82
CA LEU A 85 4.69 -1.23 6.36
C LEU A 85 4.45 -2.65 5.83
N THR A 86 5.00 -3.67 6.50
CA THR A 86 4.77 -5.07 6.12
C THR A 86 3.32 -5.46 6.33
N LEU A 87 2.72 -5.06 7.45
CA LEU A 87 1.31 -5.35 7.72
C LEU A 87 0.40 -4.75 6.65
N ALA A 88 0.62 -3.49 6.28
CA ALA A 88 -0.15 -2.80 5.24
C ALA A 88 -0.08 -3.54 3.89
N GLU A 89 1.12 -3.95 3.48
CA GLU A 89 1.32 -4.75 2.27
C GLU A 89 0.58 -6.10 2.33
N LYS A 90 0.71 -6.84 3.44
CA LYS A 90 0.01 -8.11 3.62
C LYS A 90 -1.50 -7.96 3.68
N MET A 91 -2.01 -6.89 4.30
CA MET A 91 -3.45 -6.58 4.30
C MET A 91 -3.96 -6.31 2.87
N GLY A 92 -3.18 -5.59 2.05
CA GLY A 92 -3.48 -5.42 0.63
C GLY A 92 -3.52 -6.74 -0.13
N SER A 93 -2.50 -7.59 0.05
CA SER A 93 -2.41 -8.90 -0.59
C SER A 93 -3.54 -9.85 -0.17
N LEU A 94 -3.87 -9.88 1.12
CA LEU A 94 -5.00 -10.63 1.66
C LEU A 94 -6.31 -10.12 1.05
N ALA A 95 -6.49 -8.80 0.96
CA ALA A 95 -7.69 -8.22 0.39
C ALA A 95 -7.86 -8.54 -1.10
N ALA A 96 -6.77 -8.54 -1.89
CA ALA A 96 -6.81 -8.94 -3.30
C ALA A 96 -7.34 -10.37 -3.50
N GLN A 97 -6.92 -11.28 -2.62
CA GLN A 97 -7.24 -12.70 -2.71
C GLN A 97 -8.64 -13.03 -2.15
N LEU A 98 -9.17 -12.19 -1.25
CA LEU A 98 -10.48 -12.38 -0.63
C LEU A 98 -11.63 -11.58 -1.26
N ALA A 99 -11.39 -10.34 -1.70
CA ALA A 99 -12.45 -9.43 -2.18
C ALA A 99 -13.00 -9.81 -3.57
N GLY A 100 -12.39 -10.79 -4.24
CA GLY A 100 -12.80 -11.26 -5.57
C GLY A 100 -12.41 -10.29 -6.69
N GLU A 101 -13.05 -10.45 -7.86
CA GLU A 101 -12.74 -9.65 -9.05
C GLU A 101 -13.44 -8.27 -9.02
N LYS A 102 -12.74 -7.24 -9.52
CA LYS A 102 -13.21 -5.86 -9.74
C LYS A 102 -13.46 -5.05 -8.45
N VAL A 103 -12.37 -4.64 -7.82
CA VAL A 103 -12.38 -3.59 -6.79
C VAL A 103 -12.76 -2.25 -7.45
N SER A 104 -13.65 -1.49 -6.82
CA SER A 104 -14.04 -0.15 -7.25
C SER A 104 -13.54 0.95 -6.31
N ARG A 105 -13.34 0.61 -5.03
CA ARG A 105 -12.90 1.56 -4.01
C ARG A 105 -12.13 0.87 -2.89
N VAL A 106 -11.12 1.56 -2.38
CA VAL A 106 -10.33 1.18 -1.21
C VAL A 106 -10.39 2.33 -0.21
N VAL A 107 -10.72 2.01 1.04
CA VAL A 107 -10.72 2.98 2.14
C VAL A 107 -9.73 2.51 3.20
N CYS A 108 -8.67 3.27 3.42
CA CYS A 108 -7.72 3.03 4.48
C CYS A 108 -8.03 3.97 5.65
N SER A 109 -8.29 3.41 6.83
CA SER A 109 -8.54 4.16 8.05
C SER A 109 -7.44 3.92 9.08
N TYR A 110 -6.92 4.99 9.66
CA TYR A 110 -5.79 4.98 10.61
C TYR A 110 -6.25 5.41 11.99
N ALA A 111 -5.85 4.66 13.01
CA ALA A 111 -6.22 4.93 14.40
C ALA A 111 -5.01 5.05 15.33
N GLY A 112 -5.25 5.64 16.51
CA GLY A 112 -4.22 5.84 17.52
C GLY A 112 -3.08 6.72 16.99
N GLU A 113 -1.85 6.32 17.25
CA GLU A 113 -0.64 7.00 16.80
C GLU A 113 -0.54 7.10 15.27
N LEU A 114 -1.12 6.15 14.53
CA LEU A 114 -1.14 6.18 13.06
C LEU A 114 -1.99 7.33 12.51
N SER A 115 -2.94 7.85 13.30
CA SER A 115 -3.75 9.00 12.90
C SER A 115 -3.00 10.34 13.00
N GLN A 116 -1.81 10.35 13.61
CA GLN A 116 -1.01 11.55 13.90
C GLN A 116 0.15 11.76 12.93
N VAL A 117 0.27 10.93 11.89
CA VAL A 117 1.35 10.97 10.89
C VAL A 117 0.77 10.93 9.48
N ASP A 118 1.54 11.32 8.46
CA ASP A 118 1.12 11.19 7.06
C ASP A 118 0.98 9.69 6.68
N PRO A 119 -0.24 9.21 6.36
CA PRO A 119 -0.48 7.80 6.10
C PRO A 119 -0.09 7.37 4.68
N SER A 120 0.34 8.29 3.80
CA SER A 120 0.54 8.04 2.37
C SER A 120 1.44 6.83 2.08
N LEU A 121 2.46 6.60 2.93
CA LEU A 121 3.31 5.40 2.82
C LEU A 121 2.52 4.11 3.11
N LEU A 122 1.73 4.07 4.19
CA LEU A 122 0.91 2.90 4.52
C LEU A 122 -0.14 2.64 3.44
N THR A 123 -0.79 3.68 2.93
CA THR A 123 -1.73 3.53 1.80
C THR A 123 -1.03 2.92 0.60
N ALA A 124 0.17 3.41 0.28
CA ALA A 124 0.92 2.88 -0.85
C ALA A 124 1.29 1.41 -0.67
N GLU A 125 1.60 0.98 0.57
CA GLU A 125 1.84 -0.44 0.85
C GLU A 125 0.58 -1.29 0.73
N VAL A 126 -0.56 -0.81 1.23
CA VAL A 126 -1.87 -1.48 1.00
C VAL A 126 -2.14 -1.64 -0.49
N LEU A 127 -1.96 -0.57 -1.27
CA LEU A 127 -2.19 -0.62 -2.71
C LEU A 127 -1.16 -1.48 -3.43
N ARG A 128 0.09 -1.53 -2.98
CA ARG A 128 1.12 -2.42 -3.52
C ARG A 128 0.72 -3.88 -3.35
N GLY A 129 0.31 -4.28 -2.14
CA GLY A 129 -0.17 -5.63 -1.89
C GLY A 129 -1.44 -5.95 -2.68
N LEU A 130 -2.37 -5.00 -2.78
CA LEU A 130 -3.62 -5.17 -3.51
C LEU A 130 -3.38 -5.37 -5.01
N PHE A 131 -2.57 -4.51 -5.63
CA PHE A 131 -2.34 -4.54 -7.07
C PHE A 131 -1.24 -5.50 -7.50
N GLY A 132 -0.40 -5.99 -6.59
CA GLY A 132 0.65 -6.97 -6.90
C GLY A 132 0.13 -8.26 -7.56
N HIS A 133 -1.16 -8.57 -7.38
CA HIS A 133 -1.84 -9.70 -8.02
C HIS A 133 -2.43 -9.38 -9.40
N PHE A 134 -2.45 -8.11 -9.81
CA PHE A 134 -3.20 -7.63 -10.99
C PHE A 134 -2.38 -6.77 -11.97
N THR A 135 -1.19 -6.28 -11.59
CA THR A 135 -0.38 -5.41 -12.45
C THR A 135 1.12 -5.72 -12.37
N ASP A 136 1.79 -5.62 -13.51
CA ASP A 136 3.26 -5.63 -13.59
C ASP A 136 3.88 -4.27 -13.20
N THR A 137 3.06 -3.23 -13.07
CA THR A 137 3.52 -1.89 -12.72
C THR A 137 3.92 -1.84 -11.25
N ARG A 138 5.19 -1.52 -10.98
CA ARG A 138 5.66 -1.37 -9.61
C ARG A 138 4.95 -0.22 -8.89
N VAL A 139 4.22 -0.54 -7.84
CA VAL A 139 3.53 0.43 -6.98
C VAL A 139 4.47 0.95 -5.89
N ASN A 140 4.47 2.26 -5.66
CA ASN A 140 5.21 2.96 -4.62
C ASN A 140 4.44 4.20 -4.11
N ALA A 141 4.98 4.88 -3.10
CA ALA A 141 4.36 6.05 -2.47
C ALA A 141 4.00 7.20 -3.42
N ILE A 142 4.68 7.32 -4.56
CA ILE A 142 4.45 8.39 -5.54
C ILE A 142 3.30 8.02 -6.46
N ASN A 143 3.34 6.80 -7.03
CA ASN A 143 2.42 6.40 -8.10
C ASN A 143 1.20 5.62 -7.61
N ALA A 144 1.12 5.18 -6.35
CA ALA A 144 0.08 4.26 -5.90
C ALA A 144 -1.35 4.75 -6.17
N LYS A 145 -1.66 6.01 -5.84
CA LYS A 145 -2.99 6.60 -6.11
C LYS A 145 -3.26 6.77 -7.60
N LEU A 146 -2.23 7.02 -8.41
CA LEU A 146 -2.35 7.12 -9.87
C LEU A 146 -2.62 5.74 -10.48
N VAL A 147 -1.84 4.72 -10.10
CA VAL A 147 -2.04 3.34 -10.54
C VAL A 147 -3.45 2.86 -10.16
N ALA A 148 -3.92 3.17 -8.95
CA ALA A 148 -5.28 2.86 -8.53
C ALA A 148 -6.33 3.51 -9.45
N LYS A 149 -6.16 4.81 -9.74
CA LYS A 149 -7.05 5.55 -10.62
C LYS A 149 -7.07 4.98 -12.05
N ASP A 150 -5.92 4.58 -12.59
CA ASP A 150 -5.81 3.98 -13.92
C ASP A 150 -6.54 2.63 -14.00
N HIS A 151 -6.65 1.92 -12.88
CA HIS A 151 -7.45 0.70 -12.74
C HIS A 151 -8.91 0.98 -12.31
N GLY A 152 -9.34 2.24 -12.28
CA GLY A 152 -10.71 2.63 -11.92
C GLY A 152 -11.03 2.48 -10.42
N VAL A 153 -10.02 2.37 -9.56
CA VAL A 153 -10.18 2.23 -8.11
C VAL A 153 -10.06 3.60 -7.43
N ALA A 154 -11.13 4.02 -6.77
CA ALA A 154 -11.10 5.20 -5.90
C ALA A 154 -10.39 4.88 -4.58
N VAL A 155 -9.42 5.70 -4.17
CA VAL A 155 -8.69 5.53 -2.91
C VAL A 155 -9.06 6.65 -1.95
N GLU A 156 -9.42 6.28 -0.72
CA GLU A 156 -9.68 7.22 0.35
C GLU A 156 -8.88 6.90 1.60
N GLU A 157 -8.35 7.95 2.22
CA GLU A 157 -7.64 7.89 3.49
C GLU A 157 -8.48 8.58 4.56
N ARG A 158 -8.60 7.98 5.74
CA ARG A 158 -9.39 8.50 6.85
C ARG A 158 -8.67 8.29 8.16
N THR A 159 -8.92 9.14 9.14
CA THR A 159 -8.61 8.85 10.54
C THR A 159 -9.85 8.37 11.26
N THR A 160 -9.71 7.50 12.25
CA THR A 160 -10.84 6.98 13.03
C THR A 160 -10.46 6.73 14.48
N THR A 161 -11.44 6.90 15.35
CA THR A 161 -11.38 6.56 16.78
C THR A 161 -12.41 5.49 17.16
N ARG A 162 -13.15 4.95 16.18
CA ARG A 162 -14.30 4.06 16.42
C ARG A 162 -13.87 2.61 16.49
N ASP A 163 -14.26 1.92 17.56
CA ASP A 163 -14.44 0.46 17.67
C ASP A 163 -13.41 -0.37 16.88
N LEU A 164 -12.14 -0.18 17.26
CA LEU A 164 -11.03 -0.99 16.83
C LEU A 164 -10.59 -1.78 18.06
N ASP A 165 -10.37 -3.08 17.88
CA ASP A 165 -9.98 -3.98 18.98
C ASP A 165 -8.68 -3.53 19.68
N HIS A 166 -7.92 -2.62 19.06
CA HIS A 166 -6.66 -2.07 19.54
C HIS A 166 -6.59 -0.54 19.36
N ALA A 167 -5.78 0.12 20.21
CA ALA A 167 -5.59 1.56 20.19
C ALA A 167 -4.94 2.05 18.89
N ASP A 168 -3.89 1.35 18.44
CA ASP A 168 -3.24 1.57 17.16
C ASP A 168 -3.67 0.49 16.19
N ALA A 169 -4.33 0.87 15.10
CA ALA A 169 -4.77 -0.09 14.10
C ALA A 169 -4.86 0.53 12.72
N LEU A 170 -4.58 -0.30 11.72
CA LEU A 170 -4.85 -0.07 10.32
C LEU A 170 -6.12 -0.82 9.96
N LEU A 171 -7.10 -0.13 9.41
CA LEU A 171 -8.32 -0.71 8.88
C LEU A 171 -8.35 -0.49 7.36
N VAL A 172 -8.53 -1.57 6.60
CA VAL A 172 -8.61 -1.55 5.14
C VAL A 172 -9.97 -2.07 4.73
N GLU A 173 -10.75 -1.23 4.06
CA GLU A 173 -12.00 -1.63 3.43
C GLU A 173 -11.82 -1.69 1.92
N VAL A 174 -12.17 -2.83 1.33
CA VAL A 174 -12.19 -3.02 -0.12
C VAL A 174 -13.63 -3.23 -0.56
N ILE A 175 -14.07 -2.39 -1.51
CA ILE A 175 -15.45 -2.36 -2.00
C ILE A 175 -15.43 -2.75 -3.47
N GLY A 176 -15.99 -3.92 -3.75
CA GLY A 176 -16.27 -4.41 -5.11
C GLY A 176 -17.74 -4.82 -5.22
N LYS A 177 -17.99 -6.04 -5.68
CA LYS A 177 -19.33 -6.66 -5.59
C LYS A 177 -19.76 -6.86 -4.13
N GLU A 178 -18.80 -7.25 -3.30
CA GLU A 178 -18.96 -7.41 -1.86
C GLU A 178 -17.99 -6.47 -1.14
N ARG A 179 -18.30 -6.17 0.12
CA ARG A 179 -17.45 -5.37 1.00
C ARG A 179 -16.61 -6.31 1.85
N LEU A 180 -15.29 -6.13 1.81
CA LEU A 180 -14.35 -6.79 2.69
C LEU A 180 -13.77 -5.75 3.65
N ILE A 181 -13.72 -6.08 4.94
CA ILE A 181 -13.06 -5.26 5.97
C ILE A 181 -11.95 -6.09 6.59
N LEU A 182 -10.75 -5.53 6.64
CA LEU A 182 -9.62 -6.09 7.38
C LEU A 182 -9.19 -5.09 8.44
N VAL A 183 -8.91 -5.57 9.65
CA VAL A 183 -8.28 -4.78 10.71
C VAL A 183 -7.00 -5.48 11.12
N GLY A 184 -5.93 -4.71 11.24
CA GLY A 184 -4.66 -5.21 11.72
C GLY A 184 -3.95 -4.22 12.64
N THR A 185 -3.06 -4.76 13.46
CA THR A 185 -2.23 -4.01 14.41
C THR A 185 -0.83 -4.63 14.51
N GLN A 186 0.04 -3.99 15.28
CA GLN A 186 1.31 -4.57 15.71
C GLN A 186 1.15 -5.04 17.16
N PHE A 187 1.43 -6.32 17.41
CA PHE A 187 1.42 -6.91 18.73
C PHE A 187 2.80 -7.49 19.03
N GLU A 188 3.45 -7.01 20.09
CA GLU A 188 4.82 -7.41 20.48
C GLU A 188 5.85 -7.34 19.33
N GLY A 189 5.67 -6.36 18.42
CA GLY A 189 6.54 -6.16 17.25
C GLY A 189 6.25 -7.10 16.07
N GLN A 190 5.17 -7.86 16.11
CA GLN A 190 4.71 -8.72 15.01
C GLN A 190 3.40 -8.20 14.39
N PRO A 191 3.24 -8.32 13.06
CA PRO A 191 1.99 -7.98 12.39
C PRO A 191 0.89 -8.97 12.78
N ARG A 192 -0.29 -8.44 13.14
CA ARG A 192 -1.48 -9.23 13.42
C ARG A 192 -2.68 -8.70 12.66
N ILE A 193 -3.41 -9.58 11.99
CA ILE A 193 -4.77 -9.34 11.52
C ILE A 193 -5.70 -9.73 12.68
N THR A 194 -6.48 -8.76 13.15
CA THR A 194 -7.33 -8.91 14.33
C THR A 194 -8.81 -9.06 13.96
N ARG A 195 -9.17 -8.71 12.72
CA ARG A 195 -10.53 -8.82 12.23
C ARG A 195 -10.60 -9.03 10.72
N ILE A 196 -11.50 -9.91 10.31
CA ILE A 196 -11.93 -10.11 8.92
C ILE A 196 -13.45 -10.00 8.88
N ASN A 197 -13.97 -8.98 8.22
CA ASN A 197 -15.38 -8.57 8.27
C ASN A 197 -15.86 -8.38 9.71
N ASP A 198 -16.86 -9.15 10.13
CA ASP A 198 -17.43 -9.11 11.48
C ASP A 198 -16.78 -10.13 12.42
N PHE A 199 -15.82 -10.93 11.92
CA PHE A 199 -15.17 -11.98 12.69
C PHE A 199 -13.86 -11.49 13.30
N ARG A 200 -13.77 -11.54 14.63
CA ARG A 200 -12.51 -11.34 15.37
C ARG A 200 -11.63 -12.57 15.20
N VAL A 201 -10.36 -12.36 14.95
CA VAL A 201 -9.34 -13.41 14.71
C VAL A 201 -8.00 -12.93 15.29
N ASP A 202 -7.07 -13.84 15.52
CA ASP A 202 -5.65 -13.55 15.77
C ASP A 202 -4.78 -14.28 14.74
N MET A 203 -4.43 -13.58 13.65
CA MET A 203 -3.69 -14.16 12.53
C MET A 203 -2.42 -13.37 12.25
N GLU A 204 -1.27 -14.03 12.31
CA GLU A 204 -0.02 -13.51 11.74
C GLU A 204 -0.05 -13.69 10.22
N PRO A 205 0.03 -12.61 9.40
CA PRO A 205 -0.18 -12.71 7.96
C PRO A 205 1.09 -13.15 7.22
N ASN A 206 1.50 -14.40 7.42
CA ASN A 206 2.69 -15.00 6.81
C ASN A 206 2.47 -16.47 6.43
N GLY A 207 2.79 -16.85 5.20
CA GLY A 207 2.70 -18.22 4.71
C GLY A 207 1.38 -18.51 3.98
N VAL A 208 0.98 -19.78 3.96
CA VAL A 208 -0.19 -20.24 3.20
C VAL A 208 -1.36 -20.48 4.14
N PHE A 209 -2.51 -19.90 3.80
CA PHE A 209 -3.74 -20.01 4.58
C PHE A 209 -4.89 -20.56 3.74
N LEU A 210 -5.68 -21.45 4.34
CA LEU A 210 -7.04 -21.73 3.92
C LEU A 210 -7.97 -20.81 4.71
N VAL A 211 -8.60 -19.87 4.01
CA VAL A 211 -9.65 -19.01 4.57
C VAL A 211 -10.99 -19.62 4.19
N VAL A 212 -11.69 -20.13 5.20
CA VAL A 212 -12.92 -20.90 5.03
C VAL A 212 -14.06 -20.20 5.76
N GLN A 213 -15.12 -19.84 5.06
CA GLN A 213 -16.36 -19.38 5.68
C GLN A 213 -17.35 -20.54 5.73
N HIS A 214 -17.97 -20.76 6.90
CA HIS A 214 -18.88 -21.87 7.12
C HIS A 214 -19.90 -21.55 8.19
N ASN A 215 -20.96 -22.38 8.25
CA ASN A 215 -21.90 -22.37 9.37
C ASN A 215 -21.27 -23.09 10.57
N ASP A 216 -21.30 -22.50 11.78
CA ASP A 216 -20.70 -23.08 12.99
C ASP A 216 -21.46 -24.33 13.45
N ARG A 217 -21.06 -25.49 12.92
CA ARG A 217 -21.68 -26.79 13.18
C ARG A 217 -20.63 -27.87 13.41
N PRO A 218 -20.94 -28.88 14.25
CA PRO A 218 -20.04 -29.99 14.47
C PRO A 218 -19.61 -30.68 13.17
N GLY A 219 -18.31 -30.94 13.04
CA GLY A 219 -17.75 -31.77 11.96
C GLY A 219 -17.13 -31.01 10.79
N VAL A 220 -17.40 -29.72 10.58
CA VAL A 220 -16.80 -28.96 9.46
C VAL A 220 -15.27 -28.95 9.54
N ILE A 221 -14.74 -28.56 10.70
CA ILE A 221 -13.29 -28.53 10.97
C ILE A 221 -12.67 -29.91 10.75
N ALA A 222 -13.31 -30.97 11.24
CA ALA A 222 -12.81 -32.35 11.13
C ALA A 222 -12.79 -32.85 9.68
N LYS A 223 -13.78 -32.47 8.85
CA LYS A 223 -13.80 -32.81 7.42
C LYS A 223 -12.64 -32.15 6.68
N VAL A 224 -12.42 -30.85 6.93
CA VAL A 224 -11.33 -30.09 6.30
C VAL A 224 -9.97 -30.62 6.74
N SER A 225 -9.73 -30.75 8.04
CA SER A 225 -8.45 -31.25 8.56
C SER A 225 -8.18 -32.70 8.18
N GLY A 226 -9.22 -33.54 8.14
CA GLY A 226 -9.10 -34.92 7.67
C GLY A 226 -8.70 -35.03 6.20
N LEU A 227 -9.22 -34.14 5.35
CA LEU A 227 -8.85 -34.11 3.94
C LEU A 227 -7.40 -33.63 3.75
N LEU A 228 -6.96 -32.62 4.50
CA LEU A 228 -5.56 -32.18 4.51
C LEU A 228 -4.62 -33.30 4.96
N ALA A 229 -4.93 -33.96 6.08
CA ALA A 229 -4.14 -35.08 6.59
C ALA A 229 -4.06 -36.25 5.61
N SER A 230 -5.14 -36.54 4.88
CA SER A 230 -5.17 -37.60 3.86
C SER A 230 -4.28 -37.30 2.65
N ASN A 231 -3.88 -36.03 2.48
CA ASN A 231 -2.98 -35.54 1.44
C ASN A 231 -1.60 -35.15 2.01
N ASP A 232 -1.28 -35.57 3.23
CA ASP A 232 0.00 -35.31 3.90
C ASP A 232 0.33 -33.81 4.05
N ILE A 233 -0.68 -32.97 4.25
CA ILE A 233 -0.50 -31.53 4.49
C ILE A 233 -0.53 -31.23 5.99
N ASN A 234 0.57 -30.70 6.52
CA ASN A 234 0.64 -30.29 7.91
C ASN A 234 -0.11 -28.97 8.17
N ILE A 235 -0.72 -28.87 9.35
CA ILE A 235 -1.42 -27.65 9.81
C ILE A 235 -0.56 -26.98 10.88
N ALA A 236 -0.01 -25.81 10.56
CA ALA A 236 0.84 -25.04 11.47
C ALA A 236 0.03 -24.26 12.52
N GLY A 237 -1.21 -23.87 12.18
CA GLY A 237 -2.06 -23.08 13.05
C GLY A 237 -3.51 -23.11 12.60
N ILE A 238 -4.42 -22.97 13.56
CA ILE A 238 -5.87 -22.86 13.31
C ILE A 238 -6.39 -21.70 14.15
N GLU A 239 -7.05 -20.76 13.49
CA GLU A 239 -7.75 -19.66 14.13
C GLU A 239 -9.22 -19.66 13.71
N LEU A 240 -10.11 -19.40 14.66
CA LEU A 240 -11.57 -19.47 14.47
C LEU A 240 -12.21 -18.17 14.94
N GLY A 241 -12.87 -17.48 14.02
CA GLY A 241 -13.76 -16.36 14.33
C GLY A 241 -15.21 -16.75 14.09
N ARG A 242 -16.13 -16.33 14.96
CA ARG A 242 -17.58 -16.52 14.75
C ARG A 242 -18.36 -15.32 15.26
N ASP A 243 -19.52 -15.07 14.66
CA ASP A 243 -20.41 -13.99 15.08
C ASP A 243 -21.09 -14.32 16.43
N HIS A 244 -21.73 -15.48 16.53
CA HIS A 244 -22.37 -16.04 17.69
C HIS A 244 -22.38 -17.58 17.60
N PRO A 245 -22.62 -18.31 18.71
CA PRO A 245 -22.70 -19.77 18.65
C PRO A 245 -23.71 -20.25 17.62
N ARG A 246 -23.33 -21.22 16.78
CA ARG A 246 -24.15 -21.78 15.68
C ARG A 246 -24.54 -20.79 14.57
N GLY A 247 -23.88 -19.64 14.50
CA GLY A 247 -24.03 -18.66 13.41
C GLY A 247 -23.00 -18.86 12.30
N GLN A 248 -22.56 -17.76 11.71
CA GLN A 248 -21.49 -17.74 10.72
C GLN A 248 -20.12 -17.76 11.37
N ALA A 249 -19.17 -18.42 10.72
CA ALA A 249 -17.80 -18.52 11.19
C ALA A 249 -16.80 -18.41 10.04
N VAL A 250 -15.62 -17.89 10.38
CA VAL A 250 -14.41 -17.98 9.57
C VAL A 250 -13.42 -18.89 10.27
N MET A 251 -12.84 -19.81 9.50
CA MET A 251 -11.75 -20.66 9.91
C MET A 251 -10.54 -20.34 9.05
N LEU A 252 -9.44 -20.01 9.72
CA LEU A 252 -8.15 -19.72 9.11
C LEU A 252 -7.21 -20.88 9.47
N MET A 253 -6.88 -21.73 8.50
CA MET A 253 -5.91 -22.81 8.69
C MET A 253 -4.61 -22.45 7.98
N GLN A 254 -3.55 -22.25 8.75
CA GLN A 254 -2.20 -22.11 8.22
C GLN A 254 -1.65 -23.51 7.90
N VAL A 255 -1.12 -23.67 6.69
CA VAL A 255 -0.55 -24.94 6.22
C VAL A 255 0.89 -24.72 5.79
N ASP A 256 1.72 -25.75 5.95
CA ASP A 256 3.14 -25.68 5.60
C ASP A 256 3.39 -25.91 4.10
N ASP A 257 2.45 -26.62 3.45
CA ASP A 257 2.60 -27.07 2.06
C ASP A 257 1.62 -26.37 1.11
N PRO A 258 2.02 -26.13 -0.16
CA PRO A 258 1.11 -25.62 -1.16
C PRO A 258 -0.10 -26.53 -1.39
N VAL A 259 -1.30 -25.95 -1.38
CA VAL A 259 -2.55 -26.69 -1.62
C VAL A 259 -2.84 -26.73 -3.12
N GLY A 260 -2.53 -27.86 -3.75
CA GLY A 260 -2.71 -28.09 -5.19
C GLY A 260 -4.17 -27.95 -5.67
N SER A 261 -4.36 -27.71 -6.97
CA SER A 261 -5.67 -27.42 -7.56
C SER A 261 -6.71 -28.53 -7.33
N GLU A 262 -6.31 -29.79 -7.44
CA GLU A 262 -7.20 -30.95 -7.19
C GLU A 262 -7.71 -30.96 -5.75
N LEU A 263 -6.82 -30.73 -4.78
CA LEU A 263 -7.18 -30.67 -3.37
C LEU A 263 -8.08 -29.46 -3.07
N GLN A 264 -7.83 -28.31 -3.70
CA GLN A 264 -8.72 -27.16 -3.57
C GLN A 264 -10.14 -27.44 -4.08
N VAL A 265 -10.29 -28.20 -5.16
CA VAL A 265 -11.61 -28.60 -5.67
C VAL A 265 -12.28 -29.53 -4.66
N ALA A 266 -11.59 -30.57 -4.19
CA ALA A 266 -12.13 -31.50 -3.21
C ALA A 266 -12.53 -30.82 -1.88
N LEU A 267 -11.71 -29.85 -1.42
CA LEU A 267 -12.02 -29.06 -0.23
C LEU A 267 -13.29 -28.23 -0.40
N ARG A 268 -13.54 -27.65 -1.58
CA ARG A 268 -14.76 -26.85 -1.87
C ARG A 268 -16.03 -27.70 -1.92
N GLU A 269 -15.92 -29.01 -2.14
CA GLU A 269 -17.06 -29.94 -2.17
C GLU A 269 -17.50 -30.39 -0.77
N ILE A 270 -16.76 -30.03 0.28
CA ILE A 270 -17.13 -30.33 1.65
C ILE A 270 -18.45 -29.64 2.01
N ALA A 271 -19.43 -30.43 2.47
CA ALA A 271 -20.73 -29.91 2.89
C ALA A 271 -20.60 -28.90 4.05
N ASP A 272 -21.45 -27.87 4.02
CA ASP A 272 -21.56 -26.74 4.96
C ASP A 272 -20.51 -25.63 4.81
N LEU A 273 -19.67 -25.66 3.77
CA LEU A 273 -18.80 -24.54 3.40
C LEU A 273 -19.56 -23.50 2.55
N GLU A 274 -19.42 -22.23 2.89
CA GLU A 274 -19.94 -21.11 2.09
C GLU A 274 -18.90 -20.61 1.09
N SER A 275 -17.65 -20.52 1.53
CA SER A 275 -16.53 -20.21 0.65
C SER A 275 -15.22 -20.80 1.17
N LEU A 276 -14.31 -21.09 0.24
CA LEU A 276 -12.93 -21.48 0.55
C LEU A 276 -11.96 -20.81 -0.43
N ARG A 277 -11.02 -20.07 0.14
CA ARG A 277 -9.93 -19.40 -0.58
C ARG A 277 -8.59 -19.90 -0.03
N VAL A 278 -7.68 -20.23 -0.92
CA VAL A 278 -6.28 -20.41 -0.58
C VAL A 278 -5.60 -19.07 -0.77
N VAL A 279 -4.94 -18.58 0.27
CA VAL A 279 -4.27 -17.29 0.30
C VAL A 279 -2.80 -17.51 0.58
N THR A 280 -1.93 -16.83 -0.16
CA THR A 280 -0.49 -16.79 0.10
C THR A 280 -0.08 -15.38 0.50
N LEU A 281 0.59 -15.27 1.65
CA LEU A 281 1.01 -14.02 2.26
C LEU A 281 2.52 -14.01 2.47
#